data_AF-A0A3A0CU15-F1
#
_entry.id   AF-A0A3A0CU15-F1
#
_cell.length_a   1.000
_cell.length_b   1.000
_cell.length_c   1.000
_cell.angle_alpha   90.00
_cell.angle_beta   90.00
_cell.angle_gamma   90.00
#
_symmetry.space_group_name_H-M   'P 1'
#
loop_
_entity.id
_entity.type
_entity.pdbx_description
1 polymer ?
#
loop_
_entity_poly.entity_id
_entity_poly.type
_entity_poly.pdbx_seq_one_letter_code
_entity_poly.pdbx_strand_id
1 'polypeptide(L)'
;MSSLAEWACVFAKKQEVLAMIGIAQLAVGLLCCKAGEWLAAKLGQQSDIPEVKPTVRYQDDDAGRRIHIALPRGSGDGNYATVILNSSPGVCMKAVREYADDEGDFVQTGAFVNDEFLIYVPFSALIYPRAGEYGLRLVVSRLDSATVTFAHLGLWTYEFSLPAPSRWDKLAHLAPLIDLCMMVVRAGGGAVPEKVRHLKSWLSERFELTTPEIAGLRDVMKKGRSDDASSLAERTWFRFFTLQAGGLLGLLASIAKSDGDLTAAELSIIRESALSIAIPESDWPSVSEQLGLVLDDPWQTLGVHHGASPTEIKAAYRRRMQEFHPDHYGRVPKEFEELATRLTINVQRAYDRLKVRFAAAGM
;
A
#
# COMPACT_ATOMS: atom_id res chain seq x y z
N MET A 1 -3.63 30.64 6.27
CA MET A 1 -4.43 30.39 5.05
C MET A 1 -3.54 29.90 3.90
N SER A 2 -2.70 28.90 4.18
CA SER A 2 -1.83 28.22 3.20
C SER A 2 -2.10 26.71 3.27
N SER A 3 -3.38 26.35 3.34
CA SER A 3 -3.87 24.99 3.48
C SER A 3 -4.80 24.69 2.32
N LEU A 4 -4.80 23.45 1.84
CA LEU A 4 -5.56 22.91 0.70
C LEU A 4 -4.98 23.20 -0.69
N ALA A 5 -4.59 24.43 -1.04
CA ALA A 5 -4.07 24.73 -2.38
C ALA A 5 -2.66 24.14 -2.64
N GLU A 6 -1.77 24.16 -1.64
CA GLU A 6 -0.42 23.55 -1.74
C GLU A 6 -0.50 22.02 -1.81
N TRP A 7 -1.40 21.38 -1.07
CA TRP A 7 -1.56 19.92 -1.08
C TRP A 7 -2.28 19.42 -2.35
N ALA A 8 -3.31 20.13 -2.83
CA ALA A 8 -3.96 19.81 -4.11
C ALA A 8 -3.03 20.06 -5.31
N CYS A 9 -2.17 21.08 -5.26
CA CYS A 9 -1.15 21.31 -6.27
C CYS A 9 -0.05 20.25 -6.21
N VAL A 10 0.39 19.80 -5.02
CA VAL A 10 1.35 18.71 -4.88
C VAL A 10 0.78 17.38 -5.37
N PHE A 11 -0.51 17.09 -5.15
CA PHE A 11 -1.15 15.85 -5.60
C PHE A 11 -1.48 15.83 -7.10
N ALA A 12 -2.05 16.91 -7.64
CA ALA A 12 -2.39 17.01 -9.07
C ALA A 12 -1.14 17.12 -9.94
N LYS A 13 -0.15 17.90 -9.50
CA LYS A 13 1.13 18.04 -10.21
C LYS A 13 1.99 16.78 -10.06
N LYS A 14 1.87 15.99 -8.97
CA LYS A 14 2.49 14.66 -8.89
C LYS A 14 1.80 13.62 -9.79
N GLN A 15 0.48 13.64 -9.97
CA GLN A 15 -0.19 12.67 -10.84
C GLN A 15 0.09 12.89 -12.33
N GLU A 16 0.14 14.15 -12.82
CA GLU A 16 0.57 14.43 -14.20
C GLU A 16 2.07 14.20 -14.42
N VAL A 17 2.89 14.45 -13.38
CA VAL A 17 4.32 14.16 -13.41
C VAL A 17 4.59 12.64 -13.34
N LEU A 18 3.82 11.86 -12.57
CA LEU A 18 3.91 10.39 -12.53
C LEU A 18 3.42 9.71 -13.82
N ALA A 19 2.44 10.30 -14.53
CA ALA A 19 1.97 9.79 -15.81
C ALA A 19 2.95 10.06 -16.98
N MET A 20 3.74 11.15 -16.92
CA MET A 20 4.83 11.40 -17.89
C MET A 20 6.18 10.78 -17.50
N ILE A 21 6.38 10.37 -16.24
CA ILE A 21 7.65 9.82 -15.72
C ILE A 21 7.76 8.29 -15.85
N GLY A 22 6.67 7.57 -16.09
CA GLY A 22 6.67 6.09 -16.12
C GLY A 22 7.70 5.46 -17.06
N ILE A 23 8.04 6.12 -18.17
CA ILE A 23 9.09 5.68 -19.12
C ILE A 23 10.49 6.12 -18.66
N ALA A 24 10.60 7.27 -17.99
CA ALA A 24 11.86 7.81 -17.50
C ALA A 24 12.40 7.08 -16.26
N GLN A 25 11.55 6.67 -15.30
CA GLN A 25 12.01 5.94 -14.11
C GLN A 25 12.51 4.53 -14.42
N LEU A 26 11.89 3.82 -15.38
CA LEU A 26 12.38 2.52 -15.85
C LEU A 26 13.70 2.66 -16.63
N ALA A 27 13.84 3.67 -17.49
CA ALA A 27 15.08 3.94 -18.21
C ALA A 27 16.21 4.40 -17.27
N VAL A 28 15.91 5.26 -16.30
CA VAL A 28 16.84 5.72 -15.23
C VAL A 28 17.22 4.56 -14.33
N GLY A 29 16.27 3.70 -13.95
CA GLY A 29 16.51 2.48 -13.18
C GLY A 29 17.40 1.49 -13.93
N LEU A 30 17.12 1.22 -15.21
CA LEU A 30 17.92 0.35 -16.07
C LEU A 30 19.32 0.92 -16.31
N LEU A 31 19.45 2.24 -16.51
CA LEU A 31 20.74 2.92 -16.63
C LEU A 31 21.51 2.94 -15.31
N CYS A 32 20.84 3.07 -14.16
CA CYS A 32 21.46 2.96 -12.84
C CYS A 32 21.91 1.52 -12.54
N CYS A 33 21.13 0.51 -12.92
CA CYS A 33 21.53 -0.89 -12.82
C CYS A 33 22.75 -1.15 -13.71
N LYS A 34 22.71 -0.74 -14.99
CA LYS A 34 23.87 -0.85 -15.89
C LYS A 34 25.08 -0.03 -15.43
N ALA A 35 24.86 1.13 -14.83
CA ALA A 35 25.93 1.91 -14.21
C ALA A 35 26.48 1.20 -12.97
N GLY A 36 25.62 0.58 -12.15
CA GLY A 36 25.98 -0.24 -10.99
C GLY A 36 26.76 -1.50 -11.37
N GLU A 37 26.34 -2.20 -12.42
CA GLU A 37 27.05 -3.34 -13.05
C GLU A 37 28.41 -2.90 -13.60
N TRP A 38 28.45 -1.79 -14.35
CA TRP A 38 29.69 -1.22 -14.87
C TRP A 38 30.63 -0.77 -13.73
N LEU A 39 30.09 -0.17 -12.67
CA LEU A 39 30.82 0.25 -11.47
C LEU A 39 31.34 -0.95 -10.67
N ALA A 40 30.52 -1.99 -10.49
CA ALA A 40 30.90 -3.24 -9.83
C ALA A 40 31.97 -4.01 -10.63
N ALA A 41 31.96 -3.91 -11.95
CA ALA A 41 32.92 -4.55 -12.84
C ALA A 41 34.26 -3.78 -12.99
N LYS A 42 34.27 -2.44 -12.84
CA LYS A 42 35.47 -1.62 -13.10
C LYS A 42 36.14 -0.97 -11.90
N LEU A 43 35.47 -0.74 -10.77
CA LEU A 43 36.04 0.12 -9.73
C LEU A 43 36.28 -0.61 -8.40
N GLY A 44 37.48 -1.19 -8.33
CA GLY A 44 38.30 -1.19 -7.11
C GLY A 44 39.05 0.14 -6.91
N GLN A 45 38.63 1.22 -7.56
CA GLN A 45 39.25 2.55 -7.42
C GLN A 45 38.20 3.62 -7.09
N GLN A 46 38.52 4.34 -6.03
CA GLN A 46 37.79 5.46 -5.47
C GLN A 46 37.99 6.67 -6.42
N SER A 47 36.92 7.26 -6.96
CA SER A 47 37.00 8.58 -7.60
C SER A 47 36.05 9.55 -6.91
N ASP A 48 36.58 10.74 -6.60
CA ASP A 48 35.98 11.94 -6.00
C ASP A 48 34.75 11.69 -5.12
N ILE A 49 35.08 11.30 -3.89
CA ILE A 49 34.22 11.05 -2.74
C ILE A 49 33.41 12.32 -2.45
N PRO A 50 32.10 12.26 -2.15
CA PRO A 50 31.48 13.35 -1.42
C PRO A 50 32.15 13.34 -0.04
N GLU A 51 32.65 14.48 0.41
CA GLU A 51 33.45 14.61 1.64
C GLU A 51 32.78 13.98 2.88
N VAL A 52 31.47 13.67 2.81
CA VAL A 52 30.67 13.10 3.87
C VAL A 52 30.09 11.73 3.50
N LYS A 53 30.39 10.75 4.35
CA LYS A 53 29.86 9.38 4.30
C LYS A 53 28.35 9.35 4.61
N PRO A 54 27.51 8.66 3.81
CA PRO A 54 26.09 8.45 4.10
C PRO A 54 25.89 7.76 5.46
N THR A 55 24.82 8.12 6.16
CA THR A 55 24.42 7.39 7.36
C THR A 55 23.50 6.24 6.95
N VAL A 56 23.81 5.02 7.40
CA VAL A 56 22.99 3.83 7.16
C VAL A 56 22.49 3.29 8.49
N ARG A 57 21.18 3.11 8.61
CA ARG A 57 20.51 2.53 9.79
C ARG A 57 19.68 1.34 9.37
N TYR A 58 19.67 0.33 10.22
CA TYR A 58 18.90 -0.90 10.03
C TYR A 58 17.77 -0.97 11.05
N GLN A 59 16.61 -1.38 10.59
CA GLN A 59 15.49 -1.73 11.44
C GLN A 59 14.90 -3.04 10.93
N ASP A 60 14.70 -4.00 11.82
CA ASP A 60 14.24 -5.33 11.46
C ASP A 60 12.78 -5.54 11.89
N ASP A 61 12.06 -6.35 11.13
CA ASP A 61 10.80 -6.95 11.54
C ASP A 61 10.92 -8.49 11.56
N ASP A 62 9.79 -9.21 11.62
CA ASP A 62 9.78 -10.67 11.61
C ASP A 62 10.20 -11.33 10.27
N ALA A 63 10.32 -10.56 9.18
CA ALA A 63 10.54 -11.11 7.84
C ALA A 63 11.74 -10.49 7.09
N GLY A 64 12.23 -9.34 7.51
CA GLY A 64 13.25 -8.61 6.78
C GLY A 64 13.80 -7.39 7.51
N ARG A 65 14.48 -6.56 6.73
CA ARG A 65 15.17 -5.37 7.21
C ARG A 65 14.85 -4.17 6.35
N ARG A 66 14.40 -3.09 6.98
CA ARG A 66 14.37 -1.76 6.39
C ARG A 66 15.71 -1.09 6.58
N ILE A 67 16.22 -0.53 5.48
CA ILE A 67 17.48 0.20 5.44
C ILE A 67 17.15 1.65 5.18
N HIS A 68 17.56 2.50 6.13
CA HIS A 68 17.43 3.95 6.02
C HIS A 68 18.80 4.54 5.71
N ILE A 69 18.89 5.18 4.55
CA ILE A 69 20.11 5.80 4.04
C ILE A 69 19.86 7.30 4.03
N ALA A 70 20.63 8.06 4.78
CA ALA A 70 20.52 9.51 4.85
C ALA A 70 21.82 10.17 4.39
N LEU A 71 21.68 11.19 3.54
CA LEU A 71 22.75 12.09 3.18
C LEU A 71 22.74 13.34 4.08
N PRO A 72 23.83 14.12 4.12
CA PRO A 72 23.84 15.41 4.81
C PRO A 72 22.70 16.30 4.33
N ARG A 73 22.18 17.13 5.24
CA ARG A 73 21.05 18.00 4.97
C ARG A 73 21.31 18.91 3.76
N GLY A 74 20.39 18.90 2.80
CA GLY A 74 20.44 19.67 1.56
C GLY A 74 21.37 19.12 0.48
N SER A 75 21.82 17.87 0.59
CA SER A 75 22.79 17.28 -0.33
C SER A 75 22.26 16.08 -1.13
N GLY A 76 21.12 15.51 -0.75
CA GLY A 76 20.57 14.31 -1.37
C GLY A 76 19.59 14.57 -2.51
N ASP A 77 18.85 15.68 -2.49
CA ASP A 77 17.86 15.96 -3.53
C ASP A 77 18.51 16.06 -4.93
N GLY A 78 17.94 15.32 -5.88
CA GLY A 78 18.48 15.18 -7.24
C GLY A 78 19.54 14.08 -7.41
N ASN A 79 19.92 13.39 -6.33
CA ASN A 79 20.78 12.21 -6.39
C ASN A 79 19.95 10.91 -6.34
N TYR A 80 20.58 9.84 -6.76
CA TYR A 80 20.06 8.47 -6.75
C TYR A 80 20.95 7.58 -5.90
N ALA A 81 20.35 6.62 -5.21
CA ALA A 81 21.03 5.54 -4.54
C ALA A 81 20.82 4.24 -5.31
N THR A 82 21.88 3.46 -5.44
CA THR A 82 21.84 2.06 -5.87
C THR A 82 22.44 1.21 -4.76
N VAL A 83 21.63 0.32 -4.21
CA VAL A 83 22.01 -0.63 -3.17
C VAL A 83 22.17 -2.01 -3.77
N ILE A 84 23.34 -2.61 -3.53
CA ILE A 84 23.72 -3.94 -4.00
C ILE A 84 24.11 -4.74 -2.76
N LEU A 85 23.51 -5.92 -2.60
CA LEU A 85 23.98 -6.88 -1.59
C LEU A 85 24.99 -7.81 -2.23
N ASN A 86 26.04 -8.15 -1.49
CA ASN A 86 27.13 -9.00 -1.95
C ASN A 86 27.17 -10.29 -1.16
N SER A 87 27.22 -11.42 -1.87
CA SER A 87 27.49 -12.73 -1.26
C SER A 87 28.97 -12.90 -0.89
N SER A 88 29.86 -12.27 -1.66
CA SER A 88 31.31 -12.18 -1.46
C SER A 88 31.86 -10.93 -2.17
N PRO A 89 33.11 -10.51 -1.94
CA PRO A 89 33.67 -9.33 -2.61
C PRO A 89 33.54 -9.41 -4.13
N GLY A 90 32.81 -8.44 -4.72
CA GLY A 90 32.58 -8.37 -6.18
C GLY A 90 31.42 -9.22 -6.69
N VAL A 91 30.87 -10.15 -5.91
CA VAL A 91 29.77 -11.03 -6.34
C VAL A 91 28.45 -10.55 -5.76
N CYS A 92 27.55 -10.11 -6.63
CA CYS A 92 26.19 -9.71 -6.26
C CYS A 92 25.41 -10.90 -5.68
N MET A 93 24.54 -10.59 -4.73
CA MET A 93 23.66 -11.56 -4.09
C MET A 93 22.46 -11.80 -4.99
N LYS A 94 22.18 -13.06 -5.31
CA LYS A 94 21.00 -13.42 -6.10
C LYS A 94 19.72 -13.27 -5.28
N ALA A 95 18.60 -13.04 -5.96
CA ALA A 95 17.28 -12.98 -5.33
C ALA A 95 16.23 -13.77 -6.14
N VAL A 96 15.06 -13.96 -5.53
CA VAL A 96 13.86 -14.43 -6.25
C VAL A 96 13.43 -13.39 -7.28
N ARG A 97 12.71 -13.85 -8.31
CA ARG A 97 12.31 -13.05 -9.47
C ARG A 97 11.65 -11.71 -9.11
N GLU A 98 10.89 -11.66 -8.03
CA GLU A 98 10.19 -10.45 -7.58
C GLU A 98 11.12 -9.34 -7.08
N TYR A 99 12.35 -9.69 -6.72
CA TYR A 99 13.36 -8.80 -6.13
C TYR A 99 14.68 -8.79 -6.91
N ALA A 100 14.75 -9.57 -7.98
CA ALA A 100 15.91 -9.70 -8.83
C ALA A 100 15.79 -8.79 -10.07
N ASP A 101 16.92 -8.29 -10.54
CA ASP A 101 17.04 -7.72 -11.87
C ASP A 101 17.05 -8.81 -12.97
N ASP A 102 17.29 -8.39 -14.21
CA ASP A 102 17.33 -9.29 -15.38
C ASP A 102 18.47 -10.33 -15.30
N GLU A 103 19.49 -10.11 -14.48
CA GLU A 103 20.61 -11.03 -14.25
C GLU A 103 20.38 -11.93 -13.03
N GLY A 104 19.27 -11.76 -12.32
CA GLY A 104 18.95 -12.51 -11.11
C GLY A 104 19.51 -11.89 -9.82
N ASP A 105 20.14 -10.71 -9.89
CA ASP A 105 20.81 -10.05 -8.78
C ASP A 105 19.87 -9.14 -7.99
N PHE A 106 20.10 -9.08 -6.67
CA PHE A 106 19.42 -8.15 -5.79
C PHE A 106 20.05 -6.77 -5.91
N VAL A 107 19.39 -5.91 -6.69
CA VAL A 107 19.75 -4.50 -6.84
C VAL A 107 18.51 -3.65 -6.62
N GLN A 108 18.61 -2.65 -5.75
CA GLN A 108 17.53 -1.70 -5.47
C GLN A 108 18.01 -0.28 -5.73
N THR A 109 17.29 0.44 -6.58
CA THR A 109 17.65 1.81 -6.97
C THR A 109 16.47 2.75 -6.76
N GLY A 110 16.75 3.97 -6.31
CA GLY A 110 15.77 5.04 -6.29
C GLY A 110 16.37 6.41 -6.03
N ALA A 111 15.54 7.45 -6.16
CA ALA A 111 15.94 8.82 -5.86
C ALA A 111 15.94 9.05 -4.34
N PHE A 112 16.85 9.89 -3.87
CA PHE A 112 16.72 10.49 -2.54
C PHE A 112 15.55 11.48 -2.53
N VAL A 113 14.82 11.51 -1.43
CA VAL A 113 13.73 12.44 -1.17
C VAL A 113 13.93 13.04 0.21
N ASN A 114 14.09 14.36 0.28
CA ASN A 114 14.43 15.06 1.52
C ASN A 114 15.73 14.50 2.14
N ASP A 115 16.75 14.32 1.31
CA ASP A 115 18.04 13.72 1.69
C ASP A 115 18.01 12.25 2.15
N GLU A 116 16.86 11.57 2.07
CA GLU A 116 16.69 10.20 2.56
C GLU A 116 16.31 9.21 1.44
N PHE A 117 16.79 7.98 1.58
CA PHE A 117 16.44 6.83 0.74
C PHE A 117 16.14 5.62 1.63
N LEU A 118 15.00 4.99 1.38
CA LEU A 118 14.51 3.84 2.13
C LEU A 118 14.39 2.64 1.21
N ILE A 119 14.81 1.48 1.68
CA ILE A 119 14.52 0.18 1.04
C ILE A 119 14.12 -0.84 2.09
N TYR A 120 13.32 -1.82 1.69
CA TYR A 120 13.01 -2.98 2.50
C TYR A 120 13.58 -4.23 1.82
N VAL A 121 14.29 -5.04 2.59
CA VAL A 121 14.94 -6.27 2.13
C VAL A 121 14.28 -7.45 2.85
N PRO A 122 13.40 -8.22 2.19
CA PRO A 122 12.91 -9.47 2.74
C PRO A 122 14.04 -10.50 2.76
N PHE A 123 14.35 -11.06 3.93
CA PHE A 123 15.47 -12.01 4.04
C PHE A 123 15.24 -13.29 3.22
N SER A 124 13.99 -13.75 3.15
CA SER A 124 13.62 -14.94 2.38
C SER A 124 13.58 -14.71 0.87
N ALA A 125 13.66 -13.45 0.40
CA ALA A 125 13.78 -13.13 -1.01
C ALA A 125 15.21 -13.28 -1.54
N LEU A 126 16.21 -13.27 -0.64
CA LEU A 126 17.62 -13.38 -0.98
C LEU A 126 18.06 -14.85 -1.06
N ILE A 127 18.97 -15.14 -1.98
CA ILE A 127 19.54 -16.46 -2.19
C ILE A 127 21.00 -16.45 -1.71
N TYR A 128 21.24 -17.07 -0.56
CA TYR A 128 22.56 -17.09 0.09
C TYR A 128 22.77 -18.39 0.89
N PRO A 129 24.02 -18.85 1.07
CA PRO A 129 24.29 -20.22 1.52
C PRO A 129 24.12 -20.45 3.03
N ARG A 130 24.32 -19.44 3.88
CA ARG A 130 24.30 -19.58 5.34
C ARG A 130 24.06 -18.25 6.05
N ALA A 131 23.66 -18.29 7.31
CA ALA A 131 23.67 -17.10 8.16
C ALA A 131 25.09 -16.51 8.27
N GLY A 132 25.19 -15.19 8.41
CA GLY A 132 26.47 -14.51 8.63
C GLY A 132 26.49 -13.07 8.10
N GLU A 133 27.68 -12.50 8.10
CA GLU A 133 27.93 -11.14 7.63
C GLU A 133 28.15 -11.11 6.11
N TYR A 134 27.43 -10.19 5.47
CA TYR A 134 27.51 -9.91 4.04
C TYR A 134 27.81 -8.43 3.81
N GLY A 135 28.17 -8.07 2.57
CA GLY A 135 28.45 -6.68 2.22
C GLY A 135 27.22 -6.01 1.63
N LEU A 136 26.87 -4.83 2.13
CA LEU A 136 25.97 -3.90 1.46
C LEU A 136 26.81 -2.82 0.78
N ARG A 137 26.78 -2.78 -0.55
CA ARG A 137 27.37 -1.70 -1.35
C ARG A 137 26.30 -0.65 -1.64
N LEU A 138 26.60 0.60 -1.29
CA LEU A 138 25.81 1.76 -1.63
C LEU A 138 26.60 2.59 -2.65
N VAL A 139 25.99 2.82 -3.80
CA VAL A 139 26.47 3.78 -4.79
C VAL A 139 25.52 4.98 -4.78
N VAL A 140 26.08 6.18 -4.70
CA VAL A 140 25.32 7.43 -4.89
C VAL A 140 25.74 8.03 -6.23
N SER A 141 24.77 8.38 -7.05
CA SER A 141 24.97 8.98 -8.36
C SER A 141 24.07 10.20 -8.56
N ARG A 142 24.44 11.08 -9.47
CA ARG A 142 23.61 12.21 -9.91
C ARG A 142 23.24 12.03 -11.36
N LEU A 143 21.95 12.13 -11.66
CA LEU A 143 21.47 12.17 -13.04
C LEU A 143 21.63 13.59 -13.58
N ASP A 144 22.43 13.74 -14.63
CA ASP A 144 22.39 14.94 -15.46
C ASP A 144 21.23 14.79 -16.46
N SER A 145 20.18 15.58 -16.28
CA SER A 145 19.00 15.55 -17.13
C SER A 145 19.24 16.08 -18.54
N ALA A 146 20.27 16.90 -18.77
CA ALA A 146 20.58 17.46 -20.08
C ALA A 146 21.29 16.45 -20.99
N THR A 147 22.15 15.63 -20.41
CA THR A 147 22.94 14.62 -21.15
C THR A 147 22.43 13.19 -20.96
N VAL A 148 21.51 12.97 -20.01
CA VAL A 148 21.03 11.64 -19.58
C VAL A 148 22.21 10.75 -19.15
N THR A 149 23.20 11.34 -18.47
CA THR A 149 24.36 10.62 -17.95
C THR A 149 24.39 10.65 -16.43
N PHE A 150 24.93 9.58 -15.83
CA PHE A 150 25.12 9.50 -14.39
C PHE A 150 26.54 9.90 -14.00
N ALA A 151 26.65 10.95 -13.19
CA ALA A 151 27.88 11.25 -12.49
C ALA A 151 27.93 10.42 -11.20
N HIS A 152 28.95 9.57 -11.07
CA HIS A 152 29.19 8.85 -9.83
C HIS A 152 29.62 9.84 -8.75
N LEU A 153 28.90 9.87 -7.63
CA LEU A 153 29.24 10.71 -6.50
C LEU A 153 30.05 9.95 -5.46
N GLY A 154 29.75 8.67 -5.20
CA GLY A 154 30.54 7.88 -4.25
C GLY A 154 30.08 6.43 -4.09
N LEU A 155 30.97 5.61 -3.53
CA LEU A 155 30.74 4.19 -3.20
C LEU A 155 31.14 3.92 -1.74
N TRP A 156 30.26 3.26 -1.01
CA TRP A 156 30.52 2.84 0.37
C TRP A 156 30.07 1.40 0.58
N THR A 157 30.76 0.71 1.48
CA THR A 157 30.42 -0.63 1.90
C THR A 157 30.04 -0.62 3.38
N TYR A 158 28.96 -1.30 3.71
CA TYR A 158 28.44 -1.50 5.06
C TYR A 158 28.31 -2.99 5.34
N GLU A 159 28.40 -3.37 6.61
CA GLU A 159 28.11 -4.74 7.05
C GLU A 159 26.61 -4.99 7.03
N PHE A 160 26.23 -6.19 6.64
CA PHE A 160 24.84 -6.62 6.53
C PHE A 160 24.69 -8.08 6.99
N SER A 161 24.30 -8.25 8.25
CA SER A 161 24.04 -9.58 8.83
C SER A 161 22.75 -10.18 8.26
N LEU A 162 22.81 -11.44 7.83
CA LEU A 162 21.66 -12.24 7.42
C LEU A 162 21.40 -13.42 8.37
N PRO A 163 20.12 -13.74 8.64
CA PRO A 163 19.74 -14.91 9.44
C PRO A 163 19.97 -16.22 8.67
N ALA A 164 19.54 -17.36 9.22
CA ALA A 164 19.54 -18.60 8.45
C ALA A 164 18.61 -18.48 7.23
N PRO A 165 19.02 -18.97 6.04
CA PRO A 165 18.21 -18.87 4.84
C PRO A 165 16.89 -19.63 5.01
N SER A 166 15.81 -19.03 4.52
CA SER A 166 14.47 -19.60 4.54
C SER A 166 13.87 -19.55 3.13
N ARG A 167 12.87 -20.40 2.88
CA ARG A 167 12.20 -20.45 1.58
C ARG A 167 11.38 -19.18 1.39
N TRP A 168 11.48 -18.57 0.21
CA TRP A 168 10.59 -17.47 -0.20
C TRP A 168 9.12 -17.91 -0.12
N ASP A 169 8.33 -17.11 0.60
CA ASP A 169 6.88 -17.24 0.68
C ASP A 169 6.27 -15.85 0.49
N LYS A 170 5.83 -15.59 -0.74
CA LYS A 170 5.21 -14.33 -1.13
C LYS A 170 3.97 -14.03 -0.30
N LEU A 171 3.16 -15.04 0.03
CA LEU A 171 1.95 -14.85 0.80
C LEU A 171 2.25 -14.51 2.26
N ALA A 172 3.29 -15.11 2.85
CA ALA A 172 3.76 -14.75 4.19
C ALA A 172 4.32 -13.31 4.23
N HIS A 173 4.99 -12.88 3.16
CA HIS A 173 5.47 -11.52 3.02
C HIS A 173 4.30 -10.51 2.95
N LEU A 174 3.26 -10.82 2.16
CA LEU A 174 2.04 -10.03 2.01
C LEU A 174 1.07 -10.12 3.20
N ALA A 175 1.31 -11.01 4.16
CA ALA A 175 0.36 -11.31 5.23
C ALA A 175 -0.12 -10.08 6.02
N PRO A 176 0.73 -9.11 6.45
CA PRO A 176 0.24 -7.91 7.15
C PRO A 176 -0.79 -7.11 6.35
N LEU A 177 -0.55 -6.95 5.04
CA LEU A 177 -1.46 -6.25 4.13
C LEU A 177 -2.77 -7.02 3.97
N ILE A 178 -2.68 -8.34 3.78
CA ILE A 178 -3.84 -9.22 3.64
C ILE A 178 -4.69 -9.19 4.91
N ASP A 179 -4.05 -9.31 6.08
CA ASP A 179 -4.71 -9.30 7.38
C ASP A 179 -5.38 -7.96 7.66
N LEU A 180 -4.72 -6.83 7.33
CA LEU A 180 -5.30 -5.49 7.46
C LEU A 180 -6.55 -5.34 6.58
N CYS A 181 -6.46 -5.76 5.32
CA CYS A 181 -7.60 -5.76 4.41
C CYS A 181 -8.72 -6.66 4.95
N MET A 182 -8.39 -7.86 5.43
CA MET A 182 -9.37 -8.80 5.99
C MET A 182 -10.03 -8.27 7.26
N MET A 183 -9.35 -7.43 8.04
CA MET A 183 -9.93 -6.75 9.19
C MET A 183 -11.06 -5.81 8.75
N VAL A 184 -10.84 -5.03 7.69
CA VAL A 184 -11.90 -4.20 7.07
C VAL A 184 -13.05 -5.09 6.57
N VAL A 185 -12.75 -6.16 5.82
CA VAL A 185 -13.78 -7.10 5.32
C VAL A 185 -14.65 -7.68 6.44
N ARG A 186 -14.07 -7.92 7.63
CA ARG A 186 -14.74 -8.58 8.76
C ARG A 186 -15.31 -7.60 9.80
N ALA A 187 -15.10 -6.31 9.65
CA ALA A 187 -15.47 -5.29 10.64
C ALA A 187 -16.97 -5.31 11.01
N GLY A 188 -17.83 -5.69 10.07
CA GLY A 188 -19.27 -5.89 10.28
C GLY A 188 -19.69 -7.22 10.92
N GLY A 189 -18.74 -8.02 11.43
CA GLY A 189 -18.97 -9.29 12.12
C GLY A 189 -18.78 -10.55 11.27
N GLY A 190 -18.77 -10.44 9.93
CA GLY A 190 -18.56 -11.56 9.02
C GLY A 190 -17.87 -11.15 7.72
N ALA A 191 -17.20 -12.10 7.06
CA ALA A 191 -16.51 -11.83 5.80
C ALA A 191 -17.51 -11.72 4.64
N VAL A 192 -17.72 -10.48 4.16
CA VAL A 192 -18.62 -10.21 3.02
C VAL A 192 -18.00 -10.77 1.72
N PRO A 193 -18.71 -11.65 0.97
CA PRO A 193 -18.15 -12.30 -0.22
C PRO A 193 -17.69 -11.34 -1.32
N GLU A 194 -18.41 -10.23 -1.53
CA GLU A 194 -18.08 -9.19 -2.52
C GLU A 194 -16.74 -8.52 -2.19
N LYS A 195 -16.56 -8.11 -0.92
CA LYS A 195 -15.31 -7.53 -0.39
C LYS A 195 -14.13 -8.49 -0.52
N VAL A 196 -14.35 -9.77 -0.21
CA VAL A 196 -13.34 -10.84 -0.40
C VAL A 196 -12.96 -11.00 -1.87
N ARG A 197 -13.93 -10.93 -2.79
CA ARG A 197 -13.68 -11.05 -4.24
C ARG A 197 -12.88 -9.86 -4.76
N HIS A 198 -13.24 -8.64 -4.35
CA HIS A 198 -12.55 -7.41 -4.69
C HIS A 198 -11.08 -7.45 -4.23
N LEU A 199 -10.85 -7.80 -2.97
CA LEU A 199 -9.50 -7.96 -2.41
C LEU A 199 -8.66 -8.98 -3.18
N LYS A 200 -9.23 -10.13 -3.53
CA LYS A 200 -8.52 -11.16 -4.31
C LYS A 200 -8.14 -10.69 -5.70
N SER A 201 -9.05 -10.02 -6.42
CA SER A 201 -8.75 -9.45 -7.74
C SER A 201 -7.59 -8.47 -7.64
N TRP A 202 -7.69 -7.51 -6.71
CA TRP A 202 -6.69 -6.48 -6.52
C TRP A 202 -5.31 -7.07 -6.16
N LEU A 203 -5.24 -8.02 -5.23
CA LEU A 203 -3.97 -8.67 -4.85
C LEU A 203 -3.37 -9.45 -6.01
N SER A 204 -4.22 -10.17 -6.76
CA SER A 204 -3.76 -11.01 -7.88
C SER A 204 -3.20 -10.17 -9.01
N GLU A 205 -3.85 -9.04 -9.33
CA GLU A 205 -3.40 -8.09 -10.33
C GLU A 205 -2.16 -7.32 -9.88
N ARG A 206 -2.17 -6.77 -8.66
CA ARG A 206 -1.10 -5.88 -8.16
C ARG A 206 0.23 -6.59 -7.91
N PHE A 207 0.19 -7.85 -7.49
CA PHE A 207 1.36 -8.66 -7.13
C PHE A 207 1.58 -9.84 -8.07
N GLU A 208 0.85 -9.89 -9.19
CA GLU A 208 0.98 -10.92 -10.23
C GLU A 208 0.95 -12.35 -9.64
N LEU A 209 -0.04 -12.62 -8.79
CA LEU A 209 -0.12 -13.90 -8.07
C LEU A 209 -0.38 -15.05 -9.04
N THR A 210 0.41 -16.10 -8.89
CA THR A 210 0.26 -17.35 -9.65
C THR A 210 -0.94 -18.18 -9.17
N THR A 211 -1.43 -19.12 -9.98
CA THR A 211 -2.56 -20.00 -9.61
C THR A 211 -2.35 -20.72 -8.26
N PRO A 212 -1.17 -21.29 -7.93
CA PRO A 212 -0.91 -21.85 -6.61
C PRO A 212 -0.96 -20.83 -5.48
N GLU A 213 -0.46 -19.61 -5.69
CA GLU A 213 -0.50 -18.53 -4.69
C GLU A 213 -1.95 -18.04 -4.46
N ILE A 214 -2.77 -17.96 -5.50
CA ILE A 214 -4.20 -17.64 -5.38
C ILE A 214 -4.94 -18.71 -4.57
N ALA A 215 -4.57 -19.99 -4.72
CA ALA A 215 -5.12 -21.07 -3.92
C ALA A 215 -4.73 -20.91 -2.43
N GLY A 216 -3.45 -20.66 -2.15
CA GLY A 216 -2.92 -20.44 -0.80
C GLY A 216 -3.40 -19.14 -0.14
N LEU A 217 -3.76 -18.13 -0.93
CA LEU A 217 -4.28 -16.85 -0.43
C LEU A 217 -5.51 -17.05 0.45
N ARG A 218 -6.36 -18.03 0.11
CA ARG A 218 -7.55 -18.38 0.92
C ARG A 218 -7.18 -18.78 2.34
N ASP A 219 -6.08 -19.50 2.51
CA ASP A 219 -5.67 -20.01 3.81
C ASP A 219 -5.10 -18.89 4.68
N VAL A 220 -4.32 -17.98 4.09
CA VAL A 220 -3.84 -16.77 4.77
C VAL A 220 -5.00 -15.87 5.18
N MET A 221 -5.94 -15.60 4.26
CA MET A 221 -7.14 -14.79 4.55
C MET A 221 -8.03 -15.39 5.64
N LYS A 222 -8.00 -16.72 5.84
CA LYS A 222 -8.78 -17.40 6.89
C LYS A 222 -8.08 -17.34 8.23
N LYS A 223 -6.78 -17.63 8.25
CA LYS A 223 -5.97 -17.82 9.46
C LYS A 223 -6.12 -16.63 10.41
N GLY A 224 -6.05 -15.40 9.87
CA GLY A 224 -6.26 -14.14 10.59
C GLY A 224 -5.29 -13.97 11.77
N ARG A 225 -4.45 -12.94 11.74
CA ARG A 225 -3.61 -12.62 12.91
C ARG A 225 -4.43 -11.90 13.99
N SER A 226 -3.99 -12.03 15.24
CA SER A 226 -4.62 -11.39 16.42
C SER A 226 -4.14 -9.94 16.62
N ASP A 227 -3.51 -9.36 15.62
CA ASP A 227 -2.95 -8.00 15.68
C ASP A 227 -4.07 -6.97 15.50
N ASP A 228 -3.91 -5.79 16.11
CA ASP A 228 -4.79 -4.63 15.92
C ASP A 228 -4.52 -3.91 14.57
N ALA A 229 -5.41 -2.98 14.20
CA ALA A 229 -5.32 -2.27 12.93
C ALA A 229 -4.06 -1.42 12.84
N SER A 230 -3.65 -0.77 13.94
CA SER A 230 -2.44 0.05 13.99
C SER A 230 -1.20 -0.79 13.69
N SER A 231 -1.01 -1.91 14.40
CA SER A 231 0.12 -2.82 14.21
C SER A 231 0.20 -3.38 12.79
N LEU A 232 -0.93 -3.81 12.22
CA LEU A 232 -0.97 -4.30 10.84
C LEU A 232 -0.68 -3.20 9.82
N ALA A 233 -1.17 -1.98 10.05
CA ALA A 233 -0.89 -0.83 9.20
C ALA A 233 0.59 -0.46 9.24
N GLU A 234 1.20 -0.41 10.42
CA GLU A 234 2.62 -0.14 10.60
C GLU A 234 3.49 -1.19 9.91
N ARG A 235 3.22 -2.48 10.11
CA ARG A 235 3.97 -3.57 9.46
C ARG A 235 3.78 -3.56 7.95
N THR A 236 2.57 -3.28 7.48
CA THR A 236 2.29 -3.13 6.05
C THR A 236 3.08 -1.97 5.47
N TRP A 237 3.04 -0.81 6.13
CA TRP A 237 3.79 0.37 5.73
C TRP A 237 5.29 0.16 5.77
N PHE A 238 5.79 -0.56 6.78
CA PHE A 238 7.19 -0.90 6.93
C PHE A 238 7.72 -1.71 5.74
N ARG A 239 6.96 -2.72 5.29
CA ARG A 239 7.32 -3.59 4.17
C ARG A 239 7.03 -2.99 2.80
N PHE A 240 5.92 -2.27 2.68
CA PHE A 240 5.35 -1.79 1.41
C PHE A 240 5.25 -0.26 1.35
N PHE A 241 6.21 0.47 1.92
CA PHE A 241 6.21 1.94 1.92
C PHE A 241 6.12 2.55 0.50
N THR A 242 6.56 1.81 -0.52
CA THR A 242 6.45 2.18 -1.94
C THR A 242 5.01 2.22 -2.45
N LEU A 243 4.07 1.54 -1.79
CA LEU A 243 2.64 1.63 -2.08
C LEU A 243 2.09 3.04 -1.80
N GLN A 244 2.84 3.87 -1.07
CA GLN A 244 2.45 5.20 -0.56
C GLN A 244 1.21 5.12 0.35
N ALA A 245 1.11 6.07 1.30
CA ALA A 245 0.00 6.07 2.25
C ALA A 245 -1.36 6.15 1.52
N GLY A 246 -1.44 6.97 0.47
CA GLY A 246 -2.64 7.10 -0.36
C GLY A 246 -3.02 5.82 -1.11
N GLY A 247 -2.05 5.02 -1.57
CA GLY A 247 -2.32 3.75 -2.24
C GLY A 247 -2.86 2.69 -1.27
N LEU A 248 -2.29 2.62 -0.06
CA LEU A 248 -2.78 1.72 0.99
C LEU A 248 -4.19 2.10 1.43
N LEU A 249 -4.42 3.38 1.76
CA LEU A 249 -5.75 3.83 2.20
C LEU A 249 -6.79 3.76 1.07
N GLY A 250 -6.38 4.04 -0.16
CA GLY A 250 -7.21 3.87 -1.35
C GLY A 250 -7.68 2.44 -1.52
N LEU A 251 -6.79 1.45 -1.30
CA LEU A 251 -7.17 0.04 -1.28
C LEU A 251 -8.20 -0.25 -0.19
N LEU A 252 -7.93 0.13 1.06
CA LEU A 252 -8.83 -0.14 2.17
C LEU A 252 -10.21 0.50 1.95
N ALA A 253 -10.24 1.73 1.46
CA ALA A 253 -11.48 2.43 1.09
C ALA A 253 -12.21 1.72 -0.05
N SER A 254 -11.50 1.24 -1.07
CA SER A 254 -12.11 0.51 -2.18
C SER A 254 -12.75 -0.80 -1.72
N ILE A 255 -12.14 -1.50 -0.75
CA ILE A 255 -12.70 -2.71 -0.14
C ILE A 255 -13.93 -2.35 0.70
N ALA A 256 -13.82 -1.36 1.57
CA ALA A 256 -14.93 -0.95 2.43
C ALA A 256 -16.18 -0.56 1.62
N LYS A 257 -15.98 0.05 0.44
CA LYS A 257 -17.05 0.50 -0.46
C LYS A 257 -17.46 -0.53 -1.50
N SER A 258 -16.84 -1.71 -1.59
CA SER A 258 -17.05 -2.62 -2.72
C SER A 258 -18.45 -3.25 -2.74
N ASP A 259 -19.07 -3.41 -1.57
CA ASP A 259 -20.49 -3.80 -1.49
C ASP A 259 -21.41 -2.58 -1.65
N GLY A 260 -20.93 -1.35 -1.44
CA GLY A 260 -21.68 -0.10 -1.60
C GLY A 260 -22.04 0.58 -0.28
N ASP A 261 -21.64 0.01 0.86
CA ASP A 261 -22.06 0.45 2.18
C ASP A 261 -20.86 0.59 3.12
N LEU A 262 -20.46 1.83 3.44
CA LEU A 262 -19.44 2.08 4.45
C LEU A 262 -20.05 1.99 5.85
N THR A 263 -19.46 1.18 6.73
CA THR A 263 -19.87 1.06 8.13
C THR A 263 -18.96 1.87 9.05
N ALA A 264 -19.45 2.21 10.25
CA ALA A 264 -18.65 2.93 11.25
C ALA A 264 -17.43 2.12 11.72
N ALA A 265 -17.55 0.79 11.78
CA ALA A 265 -16.44 -0.10 12.15
C ALA A 265 -15.32 -0.09 11.11
N GLU A 266 -15.67 -0.15 9.81
CA GLU A 266 -14.70 -0.06 8.71
C GLU A 266 -14.02 1.30 8.68
N LEU A 267 -14.81 2.38 8.82
CA LEU A 267 -14.26 3.72 8.89
C LEU A 267 -13.27 3.87 10.05
N SER A 268 -13.58 3.29 11.21
CA SER A 268 -12.69 3.30 12.38
C SER A 268 -11.36 2.62 12.08
N ILE A 269 -11.38 1.44 11.45
CA ILE A 269 -10.15 0.70 11.08
C ILE A 269 -9.32 1.50 10.08
N ILE A 270 -9.95 2.08 9.05
CA ILE A 270 -9.23 2.87 8.04
C ILE A 270 -8.63 4.13 8.67
N ARG A 271 -9.37 4.79 9.56
CA ARG A 271 -8.87 5.95 10.31
C ARG A 271 -7.67 5.59 11.16
N GLU A 272 -7.78 4.54 11.97
CA GLU A 272 -6.70 4.06 12.83
C GLU A 272 -5.45 3.71 12.01
N SER A 273 -5.65 3.04 10.87
CA SER A 273 -4.58 2.73 9.92
C SER A 273 -3.90 3.98 9.39
N ALA A 274 -4.67 5.03 9.04
CA ALA A 274 -4.15 6.29 8.54
C ALA A 274 -3.25 6.99 9.58
N LEU A 275 -3.72 7.07 10.83
CA LEU A 275 -2.94 7.68 11.92
C LEU A 275 -1.63 6.94 12.17
N SER A 276 -1.66 5.62 12.08
CA SER A 276 -0.49 4.74 12.32
C SER A 276 0.58 4.84 11.25
N ILE A 277 0.21 5.28 10.03
CA ILE A 277 1.17 5.48 8.92
C ILE A 277 1.56 6.96 8.74
N ALA A 278 1.53 7.71 9.85
CA ALA A 278 1.96 9.11 9.95
C ALA A 278 1.08 10.14 9.21
N ILE A 279 -0.22 9.86 9.04
CA ILE A 279 -1.18 10.91 8.65
C ILE A 279 -1.68 11.60 9.93
N PRO A 280 -1.48 12.93 10.08
CA PRO A 280 -1.96 13.65 11.25
C PRO A 280 -3.48 13.55 11.41
N GLU A 281 -3.95 13.51 12.65
CA GLU A 281 -5.39 13.51 12.95
C GLU A 281 -6.11 14.75 12.41
N SER A 282 -5.41 15.89 12.33
CA SER A 282 -5.92 17.12 11.72
C SER A 282 -6.24 16.99 10.23
N ASP A 283 -5.55 16.09 9.53
CA ASP A 283 -5.64 15.94 8.07
C ASP A 283 -6.67 14.87 7.68
N TRP A 284 -7.06 14.01 8.64
CA TRP A 284 -8.02 12.93 8.43
C TRP A 284 -9.34 13.38 7.77
N PRO A 285 -9.99 14.50 8.16
CA PRO A 285 -11.22 14.93 7.50
C PRO A 285 -11.05 15.10 5.98
N SER A 286 -9.98 15.78 5.55
CA SER A 286 -9.68 15.98 4.14
C SER A 286 -9.33 14.67 3.42
N VAL A 287 -8.55 13.79 4.05
CA VAL A 287 -8.16 12.50 3.47
C VAL A 287 -9.39 11.59 3.31
N SER A 288 -10.26 11.54 4.33
CA SER A 288 -11.48 10.73 4.31
C SER A 288 -12.46 11.19 3.24
N GLU A 289 -12.59 12.51 3.02
CA GLU A 289 -13.40 13.09 1.96
C GLU A 289 -12.87 12.72 0.57
N GLN A 290 -11.55 12.82 0.36
CA GLN A 290 -10.90 12.43 -0.91
C GLN A 290 -11.04 10.94 -1.22
N LEU A 291 -11.03 10.10 -0.19
CA LEU A 291 -11.30 8.66 -0.32
C LEU A 291 -12.81 8.34 -0.47
N GLY A 292 -13.67 9.36 -0.36
CA GLY A 292 -15.12 9.22 -0.39
C GLY A 292 -15.66 8.36 0.75
N LEU A 293 -15.05 8.46 1.93
CA LEU A 293 -15.40 7.73 3.16
C LEU A 293 -16.44 8.50 3.97
N VAL A 294 -17.60 8.74 3.36
CA VAL A 294 -18.75 9.38 4.02
C VAL A 294 -19.67 8.28 4.52
N LEU A 295 -20.02 8.33 5.81
CA LEU A 295 -21.03 7.44 6.36
C LEU A 295 -22.40 7.90 5.89
N ASP A 296 -23.06 7.09 5.06
CA ASP A 296 -24.46 7.30 4.75
C ASP A 296 -25.30 7.16 6.02
N ASP A 297 -26.11 8.18 6.33
CA ASP A 297 -27.02 8.15 7.46
C ASP A 297 -28.24 7.29 7.14
N PRO A 298 -28.42 6.12 7.78
CA PRO A 298 -29.53 5.22 7.48
C PRO A 298 -30.90 5.86 7.77
N TRP A 299 -30.97 6.85 8.68
CA TRP A 299 -32.20 7.60 8.94
C TRP A 299 -32.59 8.45 7.72
N GLN A 300 -31.65 9.22 7.19
CA GLN A 300 -31.84 9.97 5.94
C GLN A 300 -32.14 9.05 4.75
N THR A 301 -31.44 7.92 4.60
CA THR A 301 -31.69 6.97 3.51
C THR A 301 -33.12 6.44 3.53
N LEU A 302 -33.67 6.12 4.70
CA LEU A 302 -35.07 5.74 4.84
C LEU A 302 -36.03 6.93 4.80
N GLY A 303 -35.55 8.16 5.00
CA GLY A 303 -36.35 9.39 5.07
C GLY A 303 -37.11 9.54 6.39
N VAL A 304 -36.50 9.13 7.49
CA VAL A 304 -37.07 9.21 8.85
C VAL A 304 -36.17 10.02 9.77
N HIS A 305 -36.74 10.61 10.83
CA HIS A 305 -35.98 11.39 11.81
C HIS A 305 -35.12 10.48 12.70
N HIS A 306 -34.00 11.00 13.20
CA HIS A 306 -33.20 10.32 14.21
C HIS A 306 -34.02 10.02 15.48
N GLY A 307 -34.15 8.74 15.83
CA GLY A 307 -34.97 8.31 16.97
C GLY A 307 -36.42 7.95 16.61
N ALA A 308 -36.75 7.86 15.31
CA ALA A 308 -38.00 7.24 14.90
C ALA A 308 -38.10 5.80 15.44
N SER A 309 -39.31 5.40 15.78
CA SER A 309 -39.63 4.12 16.40
C SER A 309 -39.45 2.93 15.43
N PRO A 310 -39.28 1.70 15.94
CA PRO A 310 -39.14 0.51 15.07
C PRO A 310 -40.30 0.33 14.07
N THR A 311 -41.50 0.74 14.44
CA THR A 311 -42.69 0.70 13.57
C THR A 311 -42.61 1.72 12.44
N GLU A 312 -42.17 2.95 12.71
CA GLU A 312 -41.96 4.01 11.72
C GLU A 312 -40.86 3.63 10.72
N ILE A 313 -39.76 3.06 11.21
CA ILE A 313 -38.66 2.55 10.38
C ILE A 313 -39.15 1.46 9.43
N LYS A 314 -39.90 0.47 9.95
CA LYS A 314 -40.46 -0.62 9.15
C LYS A 314 -41.51 -0.13 8.14
N ALA A 315 -42.23 0.93 8.46
CA ALA A 315 -43.15 1.57 7.53
C ALA A 315 -42.40 2.31 6.41
N ALA A 316 -41.38 3.09 6.76
CA ALA A 316 -40.53 3.80 5.80
C ALA A 316 -39.80 2.83 4.86
N TYR A 317 -39.22 1.76 5.39
CA TYR A 317 -38.59 0.69 4.59
C TYR A 317 -39.57 0.11 3.56
N ARG A 318 -40.78 -0.29 3.96
CA ARG A 318 -41.79 -0.82 3.02
C ARG A 318 -42.16 0.17 1.93
N ARG A 319 -42.31 1.45 2.28
CA ARG A 319 -42.61 2.53 1.31
C ARG A 319 -41.49 2.69 0.29
N ARG A 320 -40.23 2.77 0.75
CA ARG A 320 -39.06 2.94 -0.11
C ARG A 320 -38.81 1.73 -1.01
N MET A 321 -39.04 0.52 -0.51
CA MET A 321 -38.96 -0.70 -1.32
C MET A 321 -39.99 -0.74 -2.43
N GLN A 322 -41.22 -0.25 -2.20
CA GLN A 322 -42.20 -0.08 -3.27
C GLN A 322 -41.80 1.00 -4.28
N GLU A 323 -41.20 2.10 -3.83
CA GLU A 323 -40.78 3.20 -4.71
C GLU A 323 -39.63 2.83 -5.65
N PHE A 324 -38.68 2.03 -5.17
CA PHE A 324 -37.45 1.70 -5.90
C PHE A 324 -37.42 0.29 -6.47
N HIS A 325 -38.48 -0.52 -6.35
CA HIS A 325 -38.47 -1.90 -6.82
C HIS A 325 -38.10 -1.98 -8.32
N PRO A 326 -37.11 -2.81 -8.72
CA PRO A 326 -36.67 -2.91 -10.12
C PRO A 326 -37.81 -3.22 -11.10
N ASP A 327 -38.78 -4.04 -10.68
CA ASP A 327 -39.96 -4.39 -11.48
C ASP A 327 -40.81 -3.20 -11.95
N HIS A 328 -40.77 -2.06 -11.24
CA HIS A 328 -41.47 -0.85 -11.68
C HIS A 328 -40.78 -0.17 -12.87
N TYR A 329 -39.52 -0.51 -13.14
CA TYR A 329 -38.65 0.12 -14.13
C TYR A 329 -38.27 -0.84 -15.29
N GLY A 330 -38.88 -2.01 -15.40
CA GLY A 330 -38.57 -2.97 -16.48
C GLY A 330 -38.91 -2.50 -17.92
N ARG A 331 -39.52 -1.32 -18.09
CA ARG A 331 -39.83 -0.71 -19.40
C ARG A 331 -38.95 0.51 -19.74
N VAL A 332 -38.07 0.93 -18.85
CA VAL A 332 -37.13 2.05 -19.07
C VAL A 332 -35.74 1.54 -19.45
N PRO A 333 -34.85 2.40 -20.00
CA PRO A 333 -33.48 2.00 -20.33
C PRO A 333 -32.77 1.32 -19.16
N LYS A 334 -31.89 0.37 -19.48
CA LYS A 334 -31.17 -0.49 -18.51
C LYS A 334 -30.52 0.28 -17.36
N GLU A 335 -30.05 1.50 -17.62
CA GLU A 335 -29.44 2.40 -16.63
C GLU A 335 -30.40 2.74 -15.46
N PHE A 336 -31.71 2.84 -15.72
CA PHE A 336 -32.73 3.09 -14.69
C PHE A 336 -33.02 1.83 -13.86
N GLU A 337 -33.03 0.65 -14.49
CA GLU A 337 -33.18 -0.63 -13.78
C GLU A 337 -31.96 -0.88 -12.85
N GLU A 338 -30.76 -0.58 -13.34
CA GLU A 338 -29.52 -0.64 -12.54
C GLU A 338 -29.51 0.39 -11.40
N LEU A 339 -30.06 1.59 -11.63
CA LEU A 339 -30.24 2.59 -10.58
C LEU A 339 -31.26 2.14 -9.52
N ALA A 340 -32.42 1.64 -9.94
CA ALA A 340 -33.47 1.12 -9.06
C ALA A 340 -32.95 -0.04 -8.20
N THR A 341 -32.15 -0.93 -8.80
CA THR A 341 -31.47 -2.03 -8.10
C THR A 341 -30.54 -1.49 -7.01
N ARG A 342 -29.69 -0.52 -7.34
CA ARG A 342 -28.78 0.11 -6.35
C ARG A 342 -29.55 0.79 -5.21
N LEU A 343 -30.59 1.55 -5.52
CA LEU A 343 -31.42 2.24 -4.52
C LEU A 343 -32.13 1.25 -3.59
N THR A 344 -32.68 0.17 -4.14
CA THR A 344 -33.31 -0.91 -3.37
C THR A 344 -32.33 -1.56 -2.39
N ILE A 345 -31.11 -1.87 -2.86
CA ILE A 345 -30.05 -2.41 -2.02
C ILE A 345 -29.69 -1.44 -0.88
N ASN A 346 -29.53 -0.15 -1.17
CA ASN A 346 -29.20 0.85 -0.15
C ASN A 346 -30.29 0.99 0.91
N VAL A 347 -31.57 0.96 0.50
CA VAL A 347 -32.73 1.00 1.42
C VAL A 347 -32.78 -0.23 2.31
N GLN A 348 -32.54 -1.41 1.74
CA GLN A 348 -32.48 -2.66 2.49
C GLN A 348 -31.42 -2.60 3.58
N ARG A 349 -30.21 -2.16 3.22
CA ARG A 349 -29.09 -2.09 4.18
C ARG A 349 -29.28 -1.04 5.25
N ALA A 350 -29.83 0.13 4.90
CA ALA A 350 -30.18 1.16 5.88
C ALA A 350 -31.16 0.63 6.93
N TYR A 351 -32.17 -0.14 6.50
CA TYR A 351 -33.11 -0.81 7.39
C TYR A 351 -32.42 -1.84 8.30
N ASP A 352 -31.54 -2.67 7.73
CA ASP A 352 -30.81 -3.69 8.50
C ASP A 352 -29.89 -3.07 9.57
N ARG A 353 -29.19 -1.97 9.24
CA ARG A 353 -28.36 -1.21 10.21
C ARG A 353 -29.18 -0.71 11.39
N LEU A 354 -30.34 -0.11 11.12
CA LEU A 354 -31.22 0.38 12.17
C LEU A 354 -31.75 -0.77 13.00
N LYS A 355 -32.19 -1.87 12.37
CA LYS A 355 -32.68 -3.05 13.07
C LYS A 355 -31.65 -3.64 14.05
N VAL A 356 -30.38 -3.76 13.64
CA VAL A 356 -29.29 -4.22 14.53
C VAL A 356 -29.09 -3.25 15.70
N ARG A 357 -29.12 -1.93 15.43
CA ARG A 357 -28.97 -0.90 16.46
C ARG A 357 -30.08 -0.97 17.52
N PHE A 358 -31.32 -1.23 17.13
CA PHE A 358 -32.44 -1.40 18.06
C PHE A 358 -32.34 -2.70 18.86
N ALA A 359 -31.94 -3.81 18.21
CA ALA A 359 -31.72 -5.07 18.91
C ALA A 359 -30.61 -4.96 19.97
N ALA A 360 -29.54 -4.21 19.70
CA ALA A 360 -28.46 -3.96 20.66
C ALA A 360 -28.87 -3.01 21.80
N ALA A 361 -29.86 -2.13 21.58
CA ALA A 361 -30.36 -1.18 22.58
C ALA A 361 -31.42 -1.78 23.53
N GLY A 362 -31.83 -3.05 23.34
CA GLY A 362 -32.80 -3.72 24.20
C GLY A 362 -34.22 -3.17 24.12
N MET A 363 -34.59 -2.54 23.00
CA MET A 363 -35.91 -1.94 22.75
C MET A 363 -36.77 -2.77 21.79
#